data_AF-A0A3L7U5K8-F1
#
_entry.id   AF-A0A3L7U5K8-F1
#
_cell.length_a   1.000
_cell.length_b   1.000
_cell.length_c   1.000
_cell.angle_alpha   90.00
_cell.angle_beta   90.00
_cell.angle_gamma   90.00
#
_symmetry.space_group_name_H-M   'P 1'
#
loop_
_entity.id
_entity.type
_entity.pdbx_description
1 polymer ?
#
loop_
_entity_poly.entity_id
_entity_poly.type
_entity_poly.pdbx_seq_one_letter_code
_entity_poly.pdbx_strand_id
1 'polypeptide(L)'
;MTAIESRWLGAEKDQSGSLLDRVMAAREYPMDPRGRELLNAPRANLLHQARTLPGATAVAERLESAVRAGRRVAIYGDYDADGITATA
;
A
#
# COMPACT_ATOMS: atom_id res chain seq x y z
N MET A 1 24.49 -29.75 2.06
CA MET A 1 23.43 -28.77 1.71
C MET A 1 24.06 -27.38 1.79
N THR A 2 24.43 -26.82 0.65
CA THR A 2 25.03 -25.48 0.59
C THR A 2 23.93 -24.46 0.84
N ALA A 3 24.03 -23.69 1.92
CA ALA A 3 23.07 -22.63 2.20
C ALA A 3 23.16 -21.58 1.08
N ILE A 4 22.03 -21.29 0.43
CA ILE A 4 21.94 -20.14 -0.46
C ILE A 4 21.90 -18.91 0.44
N GLU A 5 23.06 -18.30 0.66
CA GLU A 5 23.12 -17.00 1.33
C GLU A 5 22.56 -15.94 0.37
N SER A 6 21.36 -15.47 0.68
CA SER A 6 20.75 -14.34 -0.03
C SER A 6 21.48 -13.06 0.37
N ARG A 7 22.58 -12.75 -0.32
CA ARG A 7 23.30 -11.49 -0.12
C ARG A 7 22.58 -10.38 -0.86
N TRP A 8 21.81 -9.57 -0.14
CA TRP A 8 21.27 -8.33 -0.67
C TRP A 8 22.41 -7.38 -1.04
N LEU A 9 22.69 -7.27 -2.34
CA LEU A 9 23.56 -6.25 -2.89
C LEU A 9 22.75 -4.94 -2.94
N GLY A 10 22.71 -4.23 -1.81
CA GLY A 10 22.25 -2.84 -1.80
C GLY A 10 23.14 -2.00 -2.73
N ALA A 11 22.60 -0.93 -3.31
CA ALA A 11 23.38 -0.03 -4.16
C ALA A 11 24.69 0.36 -3.44
N GLU A 12 25.82 0.33 -4.14
CA GLU A 12 27.16 0.68 -3.63
C GLU A 12 27.30 2.15 -3.18
N LYS A 13 26.19 2.85 -2.97
CA LYS A 13 26.16 4.23 -2.48
C LYS A 13 26.50 4.25 -1.00
N ASP A 14 27.24 5.29 -0.64
CA ASP A 14 27.66 5.68 0.71
C ASP A 14 26.74 5.14 1.82
N GLN A 15 27.29 4.29 2.69
CA GLN A 15 26.56 3.68 3.81
C GLN A 15 26.43 4.62 5.02
N SER A 16 26.78 5.89 4.87
CA SER A 16 26.59 6.90 5.89
C SER A 16 25.10 7.13 6.23
N GLY A 17 24.82 7.58 7.45
CA GLY A 17 23.47 7.89 7.92
C GLY A 17 22.70 6.71 8.54
N SER A 18 21.45 6.97 8.94
CA SER A 18 20.56 5.95 9.52
C SER A 18 20.03 4.97 8.47
N LEU A 19 19.52 3.81 8.91
CA LEU A 19 18.84 2.86 8.01
C LEU A 19 17.71 3.54 7.21
N LEU A 20 16.97 4.46 7.84
CA LEU A 20 15.94 5.24 7.19
C LEU A 20 16.51 6.13 6.09
N ASP A 21 17.61 6.85 6.35
CA ASP A 21 18.25 7.73 5.35
C ASP A 21 18.69 6.95 4.11
N ARG A 22 19.30 5.77 4.33
CA ARG A 22 19.71 4.86 3.25
C ARG A 22 18.52 4.33 2.45
N VAL A 23 17.43 3.94 3.11
CA VAL A 23 16.21 3.46 2.44
C VAL A 23 15.54 4.57 1.63
N MET A 24 15.50 5.81 2.14
CA MET A 24 14.97 6.96 1.42
C MET A 24 15.81 7.28 0.16
N ALA A 25 17.14 7.24 0.28
CA ALA A 25 18.05 7.48 -0.84
C ALA A 25 17.93 6.41 -1.96
N ALA A 26 17.68 5.15 -1.58
CA ALA A 26 17.46 4.07 -2.54
C ALA A 26 16.09 4.13 -3.25
N ARG A 27 15.09 4.80 -2.66
CA ARG A 27 13.75 4.98 -3.23
C ARG A 27 13.60 6.22 -4.10
N GLU A 28 14.68 6.94 -4.40
CA GLU A 28 14.68 8.19 -5.19
C GLU A 28 13.91 9.36 -4.56
N TYR A 29 13.57 9.28 -3.27
CA TYR A 29 12.88 10.33 -2.52
C TYR A 29 13.67 10.74 -1.25
N PRO A 30 14.99 10.99 -1.31
CA PRO A 30 15.85 11.13 -0.11
C PRO A 30 15.35 12.17 0.91
N MET A 31 14.61 13.18 0.46
CA MET A 31 14.13 14.30 1.26
C MET A 31 12.60 14.43 1.33
N ASP A 32 11.80 13.47 0.85
CA ASP A 32 10.32 13.57 0.95
C ASP A 32 9.88 13.39 2.42
N PRO A 33 9.34 14.43 3.07
CA PRO A 33 8.90 14.34 4.46
C PRO A 33 7.79 13.30 4.67
N ARG A 34 6.90 13.12 3.68
CA ARG A 34 5.79 12.15 3.76
C ARG A 34 6.30 10.72 3.65
N GLY A 35 7.24 10.48 2.73
CA GLY A 35 7.88 9.16 2.60
C GLY A 35 8.60 8.77 3.90
N ARG A 36 9.27 9.74 4.53
CA ARG A 36 9.97 9.54 5.79
C ARG A 36 9.00 9.22 6.93
N GLU A 37 7.88 9.95 7.04
CA GLU A 37 6.86 9.67 8.06
C GLU A 37 6.16 8.32 7.82
N LEU A 38 5.79 8.01 6.57
CA LEU A 38 5.13 6.76 6.19
C LEU A 38 5.97 5.53 6.57
N LEU A 39 7.28 5.59 6.38
CA LEU A 39 8.18 4.47 6.69
C LEU A 39 8.54 4.36 8.17
N ASN A 40 8.55 5.47 8.90
CA ASN A 40 8.87 5.48 10.32
C ASN A 40 7.65 5.16 11.20
N ALA A 41 6.48 5.66 10.83
CA ALA A 41 5.24 5.51 11.58
C ALA A 41 4.04 5.60 10.62
N PRO A 42 3.71 4.51 9.90
CA PRO A 42 2.61 4.51 8.94
C PRO A 42 1.28 4.81 9.62
N ARG A 43 0.53 5.76 9.05
CA ARG A 43 -0.80 6.16 9.51
C ARG A 43 -1.74 6.25 8.32
N ALA A 44 -3.01 5.92 8.53
CA ALA A 44 -4.00 5.92 7.45
C ALA A 44 -4.17 7.29 6.76
N ASN A 45 -3.96 8.39 7.50
CA ASN A 45 -4.03 9.75 6.93
C ASN A 45 -2.83 10.12 6.03
N LEU A 46 -1.78 9.31 6.01
CA LEU A 46 -0.65 9.45 5.09
C LEU A 46 -0.90 8.73 3.75
N LEU A 47 -1.93 7.87 3.67
CA LEU A 47 -2.35 7.20 2.45
C LEU A 47 -3.27 8.08 1.60
N HIS A 48 -3.41 7.74 0.32
CA HIS A 48 -4.41 8.36 -0.54
C HIS A 48 -5.81 8.16 0.04
N GLN A 49 -6.64 9.20 -0.04
CA GLN A 49 -8.02 9.10 0.40
C GLN A 49 -8.79 8.23 -0.59
N ALA A 50 -9.53 7.22 -0.13
CA ALA A 50 -10.28 6.33 -1.01
C ALA A 50 -11.19 7.08 -2.01
N ARG A 51 -11.78 8.22 -1.61
CA ARG A 51 -12.62 9.07 -2.47
C ARG A 51 -11.89 9.69 -3.68
N THR A 52 -10.55 9.72 -3.68
CA THR A 52 -9.78 10.21 -4.84
C THR A 52 -9.64 9.15 -5.93
N LEU A 53 -9.96 7.89 -5.63
CA LEU A 53 -10.01 6.84 -6.65
C LEU A 53 -11.20 7.12 -7.58
N PRO A 54 -10.99 7.19 -8.91
CA PRO A 54 -12.07 7.46 -9.85
C PRO A 54 -13.26 6.50 -9.67
N GLY A 55 -14.46 7.06 -9.53
CA GLY A 55 -15.69 6.29 -9.36
C GLY A 55 -15.97 5.75 -7.96
N ALA A 56 -15.04 5.87 -7.00
CA ALA A 56 -15.22 5.31 -5.65
C ALA A 56 -16.48 5.82 -4.93
N THR A 57 -16.74 7.13 -4.99
CA THR A 57 -17.94 7.71 -4.36
C THR A 57 -19.23 7.20 -5.02
N ALA A 58 -19.29 7.15 -6.35
CA ALA A 58 -20.47 6.69 -7.08
C ALA A 58 -20.77 5.19 -6.79
N VAL A 59 -19.73 4.36 -6.66
CA VAL A 59 -19.88 2.95 -6.26
C VAL A 59 -20.38 2.86 -4.83
N ALA A 60 -19.83 3.65 -3.89
CA ALA A 60 -20.26 3.66 -2.50
C ALA A 60 -21.75 4.02 -2.35
N GLU A 61 -22.22 5.06 -3.06
CA GLU A 61 -23.63 5.47 -3.07
C GLU A 61 -24.54 4.36 -3.62
N ARG A 62 -24.12 3.69 -4.70
CA ARG A 62 -24.88 2.58 -5.30
C ARG A 62 -24.97 1.38 -4.35
N LEU A 63 -23.89 1.05 -3.66
CA LEU A 63 -23.85 -0.03 -2.67
C LEU A 63 -24.72 0.32 -1.45
N GLU A 64 -24.62 1.54 -0.93
CA GLU A 64 -25.47 2.02 0.17
C GLU A 64 -26.95 1.88 -0.18
N SER A 65 -27.35 2.35 -1.36
CA SER A 65 -28.73 2.22 -1.85
C SER A 65 -29.16 0.74 -1.95
N ALA A 66 -28.28 -0.14 -2.43
CA ALA A 66 -28.57 -1.57 -2.53
C ALA A 66 -28.81 -2.22 -1.18
N VAL A 67 -27.96 -1.93 -0.20
CA VAL A 67 -28.06 -2.44 1.17
C VAL A 67 -29.33 -1.93 1.84
N ARG A 68 -29.62 -0.62 1.74
CA ARG A 68 -30.84 -0.02 2.30
C ARG A 68 -32.13 -0.60 1.69
N ALA A 69 -32.09 -0.98 0.42
CA ALA A 69 -33.21 -1.61 -0.27
C ALA A 69 -33.30 -3.14 -0.04
N GLY A 70 -32.43 -3.73 0.79
CA GLY A 70 -32.42 -5.18 1.05
C GLY A 70 -32.07 -6.03 -0.16
N ARG A 71 -31.34 -5.48 -1.14
CA ARG A 71 -30.91 -6.22 -2.34
C ARG A 71 -29.75 -7.14 -1.98
N ARG A 72 -29.74 -8.34 -2.58
CA ARG A 72 -28.57 -9.22 -2.54
C ARG A 72 -27.46 -8.63 -3.40
N VAL A 73 -26.24 -8.59 -2.87
CA VAL A 73 -25.05 -8.12 -3.56
C VAL A 73 -24.08 -9.29 -3.64
N ALA A 74 -23.65 -9.64 -4.85
CA ALA A 74 -22.57 -10.60 -5.07
C ALA A 74 -21.26 -9.84 -5.26
N ILE A 75 -20.21 -10.27 -4.56
CA ILE A 75 -18.85 -9.74 -4.70
C ILE A 75 -18.00 -10.82 -5.37
N TYR A 76 -17.35 -10.47 -6.48
CA TYR A 76 -16.47 -11.35 -7.22
C TYR A 76 -15.06 -10.75 -7.19
N GLY A 77 -14.14 -11.45 -6.54
CA GLY A 77 -12.71 -11.13 -6.55
C GLY A 77 -11.93 -12.00 -7.54
N ASP A 78 -10.64 -11.73 -7.66
CA ASP A 78 -9.71 -12.66 -8.28
C ASP A 78 -9.23 -13.73 -7.28
N TYR A 79 -8.32 -14.59 -7.72
CA TYR A 79 -7.87 -15.77 -6.98
C TYR A 79 -6.56 -15.56 -6.23
N ASP A 80 -5.99 -14.36 -6.23
CA ASP A 80 -4.76 -14.11 -5.50
C ASP A 80 -5.05 -13.66 -4.06
N ALA A 81 -3.99 -13.48 -3.27
CA ALA A 81 -4.13 -13.11 -1.87
C ALA A 81 -4.80 -11.73 -1.70
N ASP A 82 -4.56 -10.79 -2.62
CA ASP A 82 -5.17 -9.45 -2.56
C ASP A 82 -6.66 -9.53 -2.89
N GLY A 83 -7.05 -10.19 -3.98
CA GLY A 83 -8.47 -10.31 -4.37
C GLY A 83 -9.31 -11.12 -3.39
N ILE A 84 -8.74 -12.17 -2.78
CA ILE A 84 -9.39 -12.90 -1.69
C ILE A 84 -9.57 -12.00 -0.47
N THR A 85 -8.54 -11.23 -0.08
CA THR A 85 -8.62 -10.29 1.05
C THR A 85 -9.64 -9.18 0.79
N ALA A 86 -9.75 -8.70 -0.45
CA ALA A 86 -10.72 -7.68 -0.83
C ALA A 86 -12.18 -8.17 -0.81
N THR A 87 -12.41 -9.48 -0.94
CA THR A 87 -13.76 -10.07 -1.05
C THR A 87 -14.32 -10.61 0.27
N ALA A 88 -13.46 -10.99 1.22
CA ALA A 88 -13.82 -11.62 2.50
C ALA A 88 -14.46 -10.64 3.51
#